data_AF-A0AA41V5M7-F1
#
_entry.id   AF-A0AA41V5M7-F1
#
_cell.length_a   1.000
_cell.length_b   1.000
_cell.length_c   1.000
_cell.angle_alpha   90.00
_cell.angle_beta   90.00
_cell.angle_gamma   90.00
#
_symmetry.space_group_name_H-M   'P 1'
#
loop_
_entity.id
_entity.type
_entity.pdbx_description
1 polymer ?
#
loop_
_entity_poly.entity_id
_entity_poly.type
_entity_poly.pdbx_seq_one_letter_code
_entity_poly.pdbx_strand_id
1 'polypeptide(L)'
;MKYLEYPNLDRINQFLSYVSFGEYCIRGSIEAYSCKPTGNDRKLSHSLDQEILDYLGQSADSDSASPAGILSRSRCWRIPKYF
;
A
#
# COMPACT_ATOMS: atom_id res chain seq x y z
N MET A 1 4.62 10.69 6.42
CA MET A 1 5.28 10.40 5.15
C MET A 1 5.84 11.72 4.62
N LYS A 2 7.01 11.72 3.99
CA LYS A 2 7.51 12.90 3.26
C LYS A 2 7.26 12.69 1.77
N TYR A 3 6.56 13.64 1.14
CA TYR A 3 6.44 13.68 -0.31
C TYR A 3 7.83 13.91 -0.93
N LEU A 4 8.13 13.15 -1.98
CA LEU A 4 9.37 13.26 -2.73
C LEU A 4 9.05 13.84 -4.11
N GLU A 5 9.53 15.05 -4.34
CA GLU A 5 9.41 15.70 -5.65
C GLU A 5 10.40 15.06 -6.63
N TYR A 6 9.86 14.39 -7.65
CA TYR A 6 10.63 13.88 -8.77
C TYR A 6 10.09 14.49 -10.07
N PRO A 7 10.85 15.39 -10.72
CA PRO A 7 10.37 16.09 -11.91
C PRO A 7 10.09 15.15 -13.10
N ASN A 8 10.70 13.96 -13.11
CA ASN A 8 10.42 12.94 -14.11
C ASN A 8 9.04 12.28 -13.92
N LEU A 9 8.53 12.22 -12.68
CA LEU A 9 7.19 11.69 -12.40
C LEU A 9 6.11 12.65 -12.89
N ASP A 10 6.35 13.96 -12.87
CA ASP A 10 5.38 14.95 -13.34
C ASP A 10 5.03 14.75 -14.81
N ARG A 11 6.01 14.44 -15.66
CA ARG A 11 5.79 14.13 -17.07
C ARG A 11 4.93 12.88 -17.26
N ILE A 12 5.18 11.85 -16.44
CA ILE A 12 4.42 10.60 -16.49
C ILE A 12 3.00 10.84 -15.98
N ASN A 13 2.83 11.60 -14.91
CA ASN A 13 1.53 11.98 -14.36
C ASN A 13 0.72 12.83 -15.34
N GLN A 14 1.37 13.72 -16.08
CA GLN A 14 0.71 14.49 -17.13
C GLN A 14 0.18 13.56 -18.23
N PHE A 15 0.95 12.56 -18.65
CA PHE A 15 0.48 11.55 -19.59
C PHE A 15 -0.69 10.71 -19.02
N LEU A 16 -0.54 10.20 -17.79
CA LEU A 16 -1.54 9.38 -17.12
C LEU A 16 -2.79 10.14 -16.67
N SER A 17 -2.76 11.48 -16.69
CA SER A 17 -3.89 12.32 -16.26
C SER A 17 -5.16 12.05 -17.06
N TYR A 18 -5.00 11.73 -18.35
CA TYR A 18 -6.08 11.44 -19.27
C TYR A 18 -5.58 10.67 -20.51
N VAL A 19 -5.61 9.33 -20.43
CA VAL A 19 -5.28 8.46 -21.58
C VAL A 19 -6.58 7.86 -22.12
N SER A 20 -7.06 8.38 -23.26
CA SER A 20 -8.30 7.91 -23.89
C SER A 20 -8.04 6.90 -25.01
N PHE A 21 -8.75 5.76 -24.97
CA PHE A 21 -8.78 4.72 -26.00
C PHE A 21 -10.19 4.63 -26.60
N GLY A 22 -10.63 5.70 -27.27
CA GLY A 22 -12.00 5.82 -27.78
C GLY A 22 -12.99 6.01 -26.63
N GLU A 23 -13.75 4.96 -26.30
CA GLU A 23 -14.82 4.98 -25.29
C GLU A 23 -14.33 4.89 -23.85
N TYR A 24 -13.06 4.48 -23.63
CA TYR A 24 -12.49 4.31 -22.31
C TYR A 24 -11.43 5.35 -22.02
N CYS A 25 -11.39 5.83 -20.78
CA CYS A 25 -10.34 6.69 -20.27
C CYS A 25 -9.64 6.03 -19.09
N ILE A 26 -8.32 5.96 -19.15
CA ILE A 26 -7.47 5.57 -18.04
C ILE A 26 -6.95 6.85 -17.38
N ARG A 27 -7.11 6.90 -16.06
CA ARG A 27 -6.54 7.95 -15.21
C ARG A 27 -5.62 7.30 -14.19
N GLY A 28 -4.42 7.84 -14.05
CA GLY A 28 -3.43 7.39 -13.09
C GLY A 28 -2.66 8.56 -12.49
N SER A 29 -2.15 8.34 -11.27
CA SER A 29 -1.21 9.24 -10.59
C SER A 29 -0.13 8.38 -9.96
N ILE A 30 1.12 8.83 -10.08
CA ILE A 30 2.29 8.24 -9.47
C ILE A 30 2.86 9.28 -8.51
N GLU A 31 2.87 8.95 -7.24
CA GLU A 31 3.39 9.80 -6.18
C GLU A 31 4.44 9.04 -5.40
N ALA A 32 5.56 9.68 -5.12
CA ALA A 32 6.63 9.09 -4.34
C ALA A 32 6.60 9.62 -2.91
N TYR A 33 6.61 8.70 -1.96
CA TYR A 33 6.66 9.02 -0.55
C TYR A 33 7.85 8.31 0.11
N SER A 34 8.32 8.88 1.21
CA SER A 34 9.25 8.21 2.11
C SER A 34 8.67 8.15 3.52
N CYS A 35 8.75 6.97 4.14
CA CYS A 35 8.47 6.78 5.55
C CYS A 35 9.59 7.41 6.38
N LYS A 36 9.25 8.34 7.27
CA LYS A 36 10.23 8.83 8.26
C LYS A 36 10.33 7.82 9.41
N PRO A 37 11.53 7.46 9.89
CA PRO A 37 11.69 6.56 11.04
C PRO A 37 11.29 7.21 12.38
N THR A 38 10.89 8.48 12.37
CA THR A 38 10.56 9.28 13.55
C THR A 38 9.23 10.01 13.36
N GLY A 39 8.58 10.35 14.47
CA GLY A 39 7.32 11.09 14.46
C GLY A 39 6.09 10.21 14.21
N ASN A 40 5.10 10.76 13.51
CA ASN A 40 3.78 10.12 13.34
C ASN A 40 3.84 8.81 12.54
N ASP A 41 4.74 8.73 11.55
CA ASP A 41 4.92 7.54 10.71
C ASP A 41 5.33 6.32 11.53
N ARG A 42 6.13 6.51 12.58
CA ARG A 42 6.52 5.45 13.52
C ARG A 42 5.34 4.98 14.37
N LYS A 43 4.48 5.90 14.83
CA LYS A 43 3.27 5.55 15.61
C LYS A 43 2.29 4.76 14.76
N LEU A 44 2.06 5.20 13.52
CA LEU A 44 1.23 4.50 12.55
C LEU A 44 1.79 3.10 12.25
N SER A 45 3.10 2.97 12.03
CA SER A 45 3.75 1.69 11.81
C SER A 45 3.57 0.71 12.97
N HIS A 46 3.68 1.18 14.21
CA HIS A 46 3.44 0.36 15.41
C HIS A 46 1.96 -0.01 15.60
N SER A 47 1.04 0.90 15.30
CA SER A 47 -0.40 0.61 15.37
C SER A 47 -0.79 -0.49 14.39
N LEU A 48 -0.29 -0.41 13.15
CA LEU A 48 -0.53 -1.42 12.12
C LEU A 48 0.09 -2.77 12.49
N ASP A 49 1.23 -2.80 13.18
CA ASP A 49 1.79 -4.06 13.68
C ASP A 49 0.85 -4.76 14.65
N GLN A 50 0.31 -4.01 15.61
CA GLN A 50 -0.61 -4.56 16.61
C GLN A 50 -1.87 -5.08 15.94
N GLU A 51 -2.46 -4.29 15.04
CA GLU A 51 -3.65 -4.68 14.29
C GLU A 51 -3.41 -5.95 13.44
N ILE A 52 -2.29 -6.04 12.73
CA ILE A 52 -1.93 -7.24 11.96
C ILE A 52 -1.71 -8.45 12.86
N LEU A 53 -1.05 -8.28 14.01
CA LEU A 53 -0.85 -9.35 14.99
C LEU A 53 -2.19 -9.83 15.55
N ASP A 54 -3.13 -8.93 15.83
CA ASP A 54 -4.47 -9.26 16.28
C ASP A 54 -5.25 -10.04 15.21
N TYR A 55 -5.20 -9.62 13.94
CA TYR A 55 -5.82 -10.35 12.84
C TYR A 55 -5.22 -11.76 12.65
N LEU A 56 -3.89 -11.90 12.73
CA LEU A 56 -3.23 -13.19 12.61
C LEU A 56 -3.51 -14.10 13.82
N GLY A 57 -3.61 -13.53 15.02
CA GLY A 57 -4.00 -14.25 16.23
C GLY A 57 -5.44 -14.77 16.18
N GLN A 58 -6.36 -14.00 15.58
CA GLN A 58 -7.76 -14.40 15.38
C GLN A 58 -7.93 -15.45 14.26
N SER A 59 -7.04 -15.46 13.27
CA SER A 59 -7.07 -16.43 12.15
C SER A 59 -6.72 -17.86 12.56
N ALA A 60 -6.09 -18.07 13.72
CA ALA A 60 -5.63 -19.40 14.16
C ALA A 60 -6.79 -20.36 14.53
N ASP A 61 -7.97 -19.83 14.87
CA ASP A 61 -9.14 -20.63 15.30
C ASP A 61 -10.16 -20.91 14.17
N SER A 62 -9.85 -20.57 12.91
CA SER A 62 -10.77 -20.76 11.78
C SER A 62 -10.06 -21.23 10.51
N ASP A 63 -9.48 -22.43 10.58
CA ASP A 63 -9.09 -23.22 9.41
C ASP A 63 -10.35 -23.75 8.68
N SER A 64 -11.12 -22.84 8.08
CA SER A 64 -11.95 -23.18 6.92
C SER A 64 -11.29 -22.54 5.71
N ALA A 65 -10.79 -23.39 4.80
CA ALA A 65 -10.07 -22.98 3.61
C ALA A 65 -10.98 -22.18 2.65
N SER A 66 -11.19 -20.91 2.96
CA SER A 66 -11.78 -19.96 2.04
C SER A 66 -10.75 -19.60 0.96
N PRO A 67 -11.13 -19.54 -0.33
CA PRO A 67 -10.22 -19.22 -1.43
C PRO A 67 -9.59 -17.82 -1.32
N ALA A 68 -10.08 -16.98 -0.42
CA ALA A 68 -9.49 -15.69 -0.06
C ALA A 68 -8.23 -15.78 0.84
N GLY A 69 -7.94 -16.94 1.46
CA GLY A 69 -6.79 -17.13 2.35
C GLY A 69 -5.40 -16.98 1.69
N ILE A 70 -5.36 -16.96 0.36
CA ILE A 70 -4.13 -16.68 -0.42
C ILE A 70 -3.78 -15.18 -0.43
N LEU A 71 -4.75 -14.28 -0.24
CA LEU A 71 -4.54 -12.83 -0.34
C LEU A 71 -3.72 -12.26 0.84
N SER A 72 -3.66 -12.97 1.97
CA SER A 72 -2.95 -12.53 3.18
C SER A 72 -1.91 -13.55 3.64
N ARG A 73 -1.12 -14.08 2.71
CA ARG A 73 -0.03 -14.99 3.08
C ARG A 73 1.04 -14.22 3.87
N SER A 74 1.30 -14.71 5.08
CA SER A 74 2.19 -14.25 6.16
C SER A 74 3.67 -13.98 5.82
N ARG A 75 4.02 -13.88 4.53
CA ARG A 75 5.34 -13.41 4.05
C ARG A 75 5.32 -12.00 3.48
N CYS A 76 4.13 -11.44 3.21
CA CYS A 76 3.97 -10.08 2.68
C CYS A 76 3.75 -9.03 3.78
N TRP A 77 3.49 -9.37 5.04
CA TRP A 77 3.10 -8.42 6.10
C TRP A 77 4.15 -7.36 6.48
N ARG A 78 5.42 -7.50 6.07
CA ARG A 78 6.43 -6.43 6.21
C ARG A 78 6.42 -5.43 5.06
N ILE A 79 5.79 -5.76 3.93
CA ILE A 79 5.68 -4.92 2.73
C ILE A 79 4.72 -3.71 2.90
N PRO A 80 3.61 -3.77 3.69
CA PRO A 80 2.74 -2.61 3.94
C PRO A 80 3.43 -1.42 4.63
N LYS A 81 4.68 -1.58 5.08
CA LYS A 81 5.40 -0.57 5.83
C LYS A 81 6.35 0.30 5.01
N TYR A 82 6.71 -0.13 3.80
CA TYR A 82 7.89 0.43 3.11
C TYR A 82 7.70 0.62 1.60
N PHE A 83 6.48 0.87 1.14
CA PHE A 83 6.22 1.55 -0.13
C PHE A 83 5.39 2.80 0.11
#